data_AF-A0A4W3GUN5-F1
#
_entry.id   AF-A0A4W3GUN5-F1
#
_cell.length_a   1.000
_cell.length_b   1.000
_cell.length_c   1.000
_cell.angle_alpha   90.00
_cell.angle_beta   90.00
_cell.angle_gamma   90.00
#
_symmetry.space_group_name_H-M   'P 1'
#
loop_
_entity.id
_entity.type
_entity.pdbx_description
1 polymer ?
#
loop_
_entity_poly.entity_id
_entity_poly.type
_entity_poly.pdbx_seq_one_letter_code
_entity_poly.pdbx_strand_id
1 'polypeptide(L)'
;SPPRRSEQQLVCVTGVSVSGTGRAVLTVSIDRADLANLDHNFLYVEDPRVFLVEPNWTIVNGSTRLTVTGTGFSTIQKPRVRAQYRGLESSNVSITTTTTTPTATTTPPPPTTTTTTTTTTRTTTITTTATAATTQQ
;
A
#
# COMPACT_ATOMS: atom_id res chain seq x y z
N SER A 1 16.78 8.08 14.94
CA SER A 1 15.46 7.41 14.97
C SER A 1 14.77 7.77 16.27
N PRO A 2 13.45 8.00 16.29
CA PRO A 2 12.74 8.20 17.56
C PRO A 2 12.90 6.94 18.43
N PRO A 3 12.93 7.10 19.77
CA PRO A 3 13.02 5.95 20.68
C PRO A 3 11.82 5.03 20.46
N ARG A 4 12.07 3.73 20.37
CA ARG A 4 11.03 2.70 20.15
C ARG A 4 10.09 2.52 21.36
N ARG A 5 10.43 3.15 22.49
CA ARG A 5 9.66 3.18 23.73
C ARG A 5 9.81 4.55 24.39
N SER A 6 8.70 5.13 24.82
CA SER A 6 8.60 6.28 25.72
C SER A 6 7.55 5.99 26.80
N GLU A 7 7.37 6.90 27.76
CA GLU A 7 6.31 6.79 28.78
C GLU A 7 4.90 6.70 28.17
N GLN A 8 4.71 7.21 26.96
CA GLN A 8 3.40 7.31 26.30
C GLN A 8 3.28 6.47 25.02
N GLN A 9 4.37 5.88 24.53
CA GLN A 9 4.36 5.23 23.21
C GLN A 9 5.28 4.01 23.13
N LEU A 10 4.78 2.94 22.51
CA LEU A 10 5.56 1.81 22.03
C LEU A 10 5.48 1.77 20.50
N VAL A 11 6.64 1.74 19.83
CA VAL A 11 6.74 1.70 18.37
C VAL A 11 7.45 0.42 17.93
N CYS A 12 6.71 -0.48 17.31
CA CYS A 12 7.21 -1.73 16.75
C CYS A 12 6.94 -1.81 15.23
N VAL A 13 7.59 -2.78 14.59
CA VAL A 13 7.29 -3.18 13.21
C VAL A 13 6.53 -4.49 13.28
N THR A 14 5.38 -4.57 12.63
CA THR A 14 4.55 -5.77 12.60
C THR A 14 5.22 -6.86 11.78
N GLY A 15 5.20 -8.10 12.28
CA GLY A 15 5.64 -9.27 11.53
C GLY A 15 4.65 -9.70 10.45
N VAL A 16 4.99 -10.77 9.72
CA VAL A 16 4.06 -11.44 8.81
C VAL A 16 2.96 -12.15 9.61
N SER A 17 1.75 -12.17 9.07
CA SER A 17 0.66 -12.95 9.68
C SER A 17 0.87 -14.44 9.44
N VAL A 18 0.79 -15.24 10.50
CA VAL A 18 0.84 -16.71 10.42
C VAL A 18 -0.49 -17.28 9.91
N SER A 19 -1.60 -16.61 10.22
CA SER A 19 -2.96 -17.06 9.90
C SER A 19 -3.55 -16.40 8.65
N GLY A 20 -2.77 -15.58 7.93
CA GLY A 20 -3.25 -14.81 6.79
C GLY A 20 -4.08 -13.58 7.19
N THR A 21 -5.05 -13.22 6.36
CA THR A 21 -5.89 -12.04 6.58
C THR A 21 -6.86 -12.25 7.74
N GLY A 22 -7.07 -11.23 8.56
CA GLY A 22 -7.95 -11.32 9.72
C GLY A 22 -7.48 -10.50 10.92
N ARG A 23 -8.27 -10.57 12.00
CA ARG A 23 -7.98 -9.87 13.25
C ARG A 23 -6.98 -10.67 14.09
N ALA A 24 -5.93 -10.00 14.54
CA ALA A 24 -4.98 -10.49 15.53
C ALA A 24 -5.20 -9.76 16.87
N VAL A 25 -5.12 -10.52 17.95
CA VAL A 25 -5.14 -9.98 19.31
C VAL A 25 -3.77 -9.37 19.60
N LEU A 26 -3.77 -8.19 20.21
CA LEU A 26 -2.55 -7.54 20.67
C LEU A 26 -2.27 -7.91 22.12
N THR A 27 -1.04 -8.32 22.40
CA THR A 27 -0.53 -8.58 23.74
C THR A 27 0.79 -7.85 23.90
N VAL A 28 0.95 -7.11 25.00
CA VAL A 28 2.17 -6.39 25.33
C VAL A 28 2.72 -6.99 26.62
N SER A 29 3.92 -7.54 26.56
CA SER A 29 4.61 -8.07 27.74
C SER A 29 5.78 -7.15 28.10
N ILE A 30 5.85 -6.71 29.35
CA ILE A 30 6.96 -5.92 29.90
C ILE A 30 7.45 -6.61 31.17
N ASP A 31 8.70 -7.07 31.15
CA ASP A 31 9.36 -7.83 32.21
C ASP A 31 8.61 -9.13 32.56
N ARG A 32 7.75 -9.09 33.60
CA ARG A 32 6.93 -10.22 34.06
C ARG A 32 5.43 -9.91 34.05
N ALA A 33 5.03 -8.79 33.44
CA ALA A 33 3.65 -8.36 33.36
C ALA A 33 3.15 -8.45 31.92
N ASP A 34 2.05 -9.17 31.73
CA ASP A 34 1.37 -9.30 30.46
C ASP A 34 0.11 -8.43 30.44
N LEU A 35 0.08 -7.47 29.52
CA LEU A 35 -1.11 -6.71 29.18
C LEU A 35 -1.79 -7.41 27.99
N ALA A 36 -2.75 -8.26 28.30
CA ALA A 36 -3.63 -8.90 27.33
C ALA A 36 -4.95 -8.13 27.20
N ASN A 37 -5.69 -8.39 26.11
CA ASN A 37 -7.02 -7.80 25.86
C ASN A 37 -7.03 -6.27 25.85
N LEU A 38 -6.05 -5.66 25.18
CA LEU A 38 -6.19 -4.28 24.75
C LEU A 38 -7.51 -4.16 23.98
N ASP A 39 -8.28 -3.08 24.17
CA ASP A 39 -9.51 -2.79 23.40
C ASP A 39 -9.26 -2.55 21.89
N HIS A 40 -8.07 -2.92 21.41
CA HIS A 40 -7.56 -2.70 20.08
C HIS A 40 -7.11 -4.03 19.47
N ASN A 41 -7.61 -4.30 18.28
CA ASN A 41 -7.20 -5.44 17.46
C ASN A 41 -6.36 -4.94 16.31
N PHE A 42 -5.39 -5.73 15.88
CA PHE A 42 -4.68 -5.49 14.62
C PHE A 42 -5.38 -6.23 13.48
N LEU A 43 -5.61 -5.57 12.35
CA LEU A 43 -6.23 -6.20 11.19
C LEU A 43 -5.18 -6.43 10.09
N TYR A 44 -4.86 -7.69 9.83
CA TYR A 44 -4.13 -8.07 8.63
C TYR A 44 -5.09 -8.10 7.45
N VAL A 45 -4.75 -7.36 6.40
CA VAL A 45 -5.49 -7.31 5.13
C VAL A 45 -4.69 -8.00 4.03
N GLU A 46 -5.31 -8.20 2.87
CA GLU A 46 -4.60 -8.68 1.69
C GLU A 46 -3.48 -7.72 1.27
N ASP A 47 -2.42 -8.29 0.69
CA ASP A 47 -1.30 -7.52 0.18
C ASP A 47 -1.72 -6.57 -0.94
N PRO A 48 -1.13 -5.36 -0.99
CA PRO A 48 -1.39 -4.41 -2.06
C PRO A 48 -0.89 -4.96 -3.40
N ARG A 49 -1.65 -4.74 -4.47
CA ARG A 49 -1.28 -5.18 -5.83
C ARG A 49 -1.23 -4.00 -6.77
N VAL A 50 -0.20 -3.95 -7.61
CA VAL A 50 -0.09 -2.99 -8.72
C VAL A 50 -0.61 -3.66 -9.98
N PHE A 51 -1.49 -2.97 -10.71
CA PHE A 51 -2.04 -3.44 -11.99
C PHE A 51 -1.46 -2.69 -13.18
N LEU A 52 -1.29 -1.38 -13.06
CA LEU A 52 -0.89 -0.52 -14.19
C LEU A 52 -0.09 0.68 -13.71
N VAL A 53 0.88 1.10 -14.53
CA VAL A 53 1.65 2.34 -14.37
C VAL A 53 1.61 3.12 -15.68
N GLU A 54 1.08 4.34 -15.64
CA GLU A 54 0.92 5.20 -16.81
C GLU A 54 1.49 6.61 -16.57
N PRO A 55 2.38 7.10 -17.47
CA PRO A 55 3.03 6.36 -18.55
C PRO A 55 3.95 5.26 -18.02
N ASN A 56 4.21 4.23 -18.84
CA ASN A 56 5.17 3.15 -18.52
C ASN A 56 6.64 3.54 -18.81
N TRP A 57 6.91 4.84 -18.95
CA TRP A 57 8.22 5.40 -19.26
C TRP A 57 8.44 6.71 -18.51
N THR A 58 9.70 7.11 -18.39
CA THR A 58 10.12 8.42 -17.91
C THR A 58 11.44 8.77 -18.58
N ILE A 59 11.82 10.04 -18.53
CA ILE A 59 13.18 10.48 -18.88
C ILE A 59 14.14 10.22 -17.71
N VAL A 60 15.45 10.16 -18.02
CA VAL A 60 16.53 9.92 -17.02
C VAL A 60 16.48 10.92 -15.87
N ASN A 61 16.10 12.16 -16.16
CA ASN A 61 15.96 13.23 -15.16
C ASN A 61 14.66 13.12 -14.32
N GLY A 62 13.81 12.13 -14.57
CA GLY A 62 12.53 11.98 -13.88
C GLY A 62 11.50 13.04 -14.32
N SER A 63 10.83 13.66 -13.35
CA SER A 63 9.83 14.74 -13.50
C SER A 63 8.55 14.37 -14.24
N THR A 64 8.43 13.13 -14.74
CA THR A 64 7.21 12.64 -15.38
C THR A 64 6.20 12.26 -14.31
N ARG A 65 4.97 12.77 -14.41
CA ARG A 65 3.87 12.37 -13.53
C ARG A 65 3.45 10.95 -13.88
N LEU A 66 3.51 10.05 -12.91
CA LEU A 66 3.11 8.66 -13.01
C LEU A 66 1.80 8.43 -12.26
N THR A 67 0.93 7.65 -12.89
CA THR A 67 -0.34 7.18 -12.35
C THR A 67 -0.23 5.68 -12.16
N VAL A 68 -0.28 5.23 -10.91
CA VAL A 68 -0.20 3.82 -10.53
C VAL A 68 -1.58 3.35 -10.09
N THR A 69 -2.11 2.35 -10.75
CA THR A 69 -3.45 1.79 -10.49
C THR A 69 -3.31 0.41 -9.87
N GLY A 70 -4.06 0.13 -8.81
CA GLY A 70 -3.93 -1.12 -8.06
C GLY A 70 -4.97 -1.30 -6.95
N THR A 71 -4.70 -2.18 -5.99
CA THR A 71 -5.54 -2.43 -4.80
C THR A 71 -4.71 -2.36 -3.53
N GLY A 72 -5.38 -2.18 -2.38
CA GLY A 72 -4.74 -2.22 -1.08
C GLY A 72 -3.82 -1.04 -0.76
N PHE A 73 -3.64 -0.07 -1.65
CA PHE A 73 -2.75 1.07 -1.42
C PHE A 73 -3.10 1.91 -0.19
N SER A 74 -4.36 1.95 0.22
CA SER A 74 -4.80 2.67 1.42
C SER A 74 -4.28 2.06 2.73
N THR A 75 -3.77 0.82 2.71
CA THR A 75 -3.21 0.19 3.93
C THR A 75 -1.74 0.49 4.12
N ILE A 76 -1.08 1.07 3.10
CA ILE A 76 0.31 1.48 3.15
C ILE A 76 0.39 2.91 3.68
N GLN A 77 0.98 3.09 4.86
CA GLN A 77 1.08 4.42 5.49
C GLN A 77 2.07 5.36 4.78
N LYS A 78 3.15 4.81 4.21
CA LYS A 78 4.22 5.56 3.54
C LYS A 78 4.62 4.87 2.24
N PRO A 79 3.76 4.93 1.21
CA PRO A 79 4.09 4.33 -0.08
C PRO A 79 5.34 5.01 -0.68
N ARG A 80 6.15 4.23 -1.40
CA ARG A 80 7.34 4.70 -2.14
C ARG A 80 7.44 3.94 -3.45
N VAL A 81 7.66 4.66 -4.53
CA VAL A 81 8.10 4.16 -5.83
C VAL A 81 9.62 4.23 -5.87
N ARG A 82 10.24 3.08 -6.14
CA ARG A 82 11.69 2.95 -6.27
C ARG A 82 12.01 2.57 -7.70
N ALA A 83 13.04 3.18 -8.27
CA ALA A 83 13.57 2.86 -9.59
C ALA A 83 15.04 2.50 -9.44
N GLN A 84 15.48 1.46 -10.14
CA GLN A 84 16.87 1.05 -10.17
C GLN A 84 17.35 1.05 -11.62
N TYR A 85 18.44 1.76 -11.91
CA TYR A 85 19.06 1.79 -13.23
C TYR A 85 20.57 1.72 -13.11
N ARG A 86 21.19 0.70 -13.74
CA ARG A 86 22.66 0.46 -13.70
C ARG A 86 23.26 0.47 -12.27
N GLY A 87 22.54 -0.08 -11.31
CA GLY A 87 22.97 -0.14 -9.90
C GLY A 87 22.70 1.14 -9.09
N LEU A 88 22.18 2.20 -9.71
CA LEU A 88 21.75 3.42 -9.04
C LEU A 88 20.29 3.29 -8.64
N GLU A 89 19.99 3.58 -7.37
CA GLU A 89 18.63 3.57 -6.84
C GLU A 89 18.13 5.00 -6.65
N SER A 90 16.93 5.28 -7.14
CA SER A 90 16.18 6.49 -6.82
C SER A 90 14.82 6.15 -6.24
N SER A 91 14.28 7.08 -5.46
CA SER A 91 12.93 6.97 -4.92
C SER A 91 12.24 8.30 -4.99
N ASN A 92 10.94 8.29 -5.26
CA ASN A 92 10.16 9.52 -5.28
C ASN A 92 10.05 10.17 -3.90
N VAL A 93 9.90 11.50 -3.92
CA VAL A 93 9.83 12.34 -2.71
C VAL A 93 8.38 12.55 -2.25
N SER A 94 7.42 12.52 -3.18
CA SER A 94 6.00 12.76 -2.88
C SER A 94 5.08 11.75 -3.58
N ILE A 95 4.06 11.28 -2.84
CA ILE A 95 2.99 10.43 -3.34
C ILE A 95 1.66 11.03 -2.89
N THR A 96 0.73 11.18 -3.83
CA THR A 96 -0.67 11.50 -3.52
C THR A 96 -1.52 10.28 -3.84
N THR A 97 -2.22 9.76 -2.84
CA THR A 97 -3.12 8.62 -3.00
C THR A 97 -4.55 9.12 -3.18
N THR A 98 -5.18 8.76 -4.29
CA THR A 98 -6.58 9.06 -4.56
C THR A 98 -7.35 7.74 -4.67
N THR A 99 -8.33 7.54 -3.78
CA THR A 99 -9.19 6.35 -3.87
C THR A 99 -10.33 6.65 -4.84
N THR A 100 -10.21 6.13 -6.05
CA THR A 100 -11.28 6.13 -7.05
C THR A 100 -12.04 4.83 -6.94
N THR A 101 -13.23 4.85 -6.35
CA THR A 101 -14.13 3.68 -6.43
C THR A 101 -14.47 3.49 -7.92
N PRO A 102 -14.17 2.34 -8.55
CA PRO A 102 -14.57 2.12 -9.93
C PRO A 102 -16.09 2.25 -9.99
N THR A 103 -16.57 3.29 -10.68
CA THR A 103 -17.97 3.37 -11.05
C THR A 103 -18.19 2.19 -11.97
N ALA A 104 -18.95 1.18 -11.52
CA ALA A 104 -19.31 0.08 -12.38
C ALA A 104 -20.01 0.69 -13.60
N THR A 105 -19.33 0.75 -14.74
CA THR A 105 -20.00 1.00 -16.03
C THR A 105 -20.84 -0.24 -16.28
N THR A 106 -22.07 -0.21 -15.77
CA THR A 106 -23.08 -1.20 -16.07
C THR A 106 -23.46 -1.04 -17.54
N THR A 107 -22.67 -1.64 -18.44
CA THR A 107 -23.26 -2.12 -19.68
C THR A 107 -24.28 -3.19 -19.28
N PRO A 108 -25.58 -3.03 -19.60
CA PRO A 108 -26.58 -4.02 -19.21
C PRO A 108 -26.19 -5.37 -19.84
N PRO A 109 -26.10 -6.47 -19.07
CA PRO A 109 -25.81 -7.78 -19.63
C PRO A 109 -26.92 -8.20 -20.61
N PRO A 110 -26.61 -8.97 -21.67
CA PRO A 110 -27.63 -9.60 -22.49
C PRO A 110 -28.54 -10.48 -21.62
N PRO A 111 -29.83 -10.67 -21.99
CA PRO A 111 -30.78 -11.45 -21.22
C PRO A 111 -30.45 -12.95 -21.34
N THR A 112 -29.46 -13.41 -20.61
CA THR A 112 -29.17 -14.83 -20.40
C THR A 112 -28.74 -15.04 -18.95
N THR A 113 -29.49 -15.90 -18.28
CA THR A 113 -29.44 -16.28 -16.86
C THR A 113 -28.12 -16.93 -16.45
N THR A 114 -27.11 -16.12 -16.17
CA THR A 114 -25.93 -16.54 -15.40
C THR A 114 -25.74 -15.56 -14.25
N THR A 115 -25.80 -16.06 -13.01
CA THR A 115 -25.48 -15.30 -11.80
C THR A 115 -23.99 -15.02 -11.79
N THR A 116 -23.57 -13.95 -12.47
CA THR A 116 -22.19 -13.47 -12.40
C THR A 116 -22.03 -12.72 -11.08
N THR A 117 -21.35 -13.36 -10.11
CA THR A 117 -20.88 -12.68 -8.91
C THR A 117 -19.83 -11.65 -9.33
N THR A 118 -20.27 -10.42 -9.61
CA THR A 118 -19.35 -9.33 -9.94
C THR A 118 -18.62 -8.93 -8.66
N THR A 119 -17.46 -9.54 -8.39
CA THR A 119 -16.55 -9.07 -7.35
C THR A 119 -16.01 -7.72 -7.78
N THR A 120 -16.67 -6.63 -7.36
CA THR A 120 -16.21 -5.26 -7.60
C THR A 120 -14.96 -5.02 -6.74
N THR A 121 -13.81 -5.40 -7.26
CA THR A 121 -12.53 -5.12 -6.62
C THR A 121 -12.31 -3.61 -6.60
N ARG A 122 -12.24 -3.00 -5.40
CA ARG A 122 -12.07 -1.55 -5.25
C ARG A 122 -10.65 -1.15 -5.69
N THR A 123 -10.54 -0.66 -6.92
CA THR A 123 -9.30 -0.09 -7.44
C THR A 123 -8.95 1.21 -6.71
N THR A 124 -7.67 1.53 -6.59
CA THR A 124 -7.13 2.76 -5.99
C THR A 124 -6.03 3.28 -6.91
N THR A 125 -5.96 4.59 -7.06
CA THR A 125 -4.96 5.24 -7.91
C THR A 125 -4.00 6.07 -7.07
N ILE A 126 -2.71 5.83 -7.26
CA ILE A 126 -1.65 6.65 -6.71
C ILE A 126 -1.10 7.55 -7.82
N THR A 127 -0.97 8.84 -7.56
CA THR A 127 -0.17 9.75 -8.38
C THR A 127 1.17 10.01 -7.71
N THR A 128 2.26 9.92 -8.48
CA THR A 128 3.60 10.35 -8.03
C THR A 128 4.39 10.98 -9.18
N THR A 129 5.56 11.52 -8.88
CA THR A 129 6.49 12.05 -9.88
C THR A 129 7.72 11.14 -9.93
N ALA A 130 8.07 10.66 -11.12
CA ALA A 130 9.29 9.91 -11.35
C ALA A 130 10.50 10.72 -10.89
N THR A 131 11.46 10.07 -10.23
CA THR A 131 12.70 10.72 -9.77
C THR A 131 13.87 10.25 -10.62
N ALA A 132 14.78 11.17 -10.91
CA ALA A 132 15.97 10.88 -11.70
C ALA A 132 16.74 9.70 -11.09
N ALA A 133 17.22 8.78 -11.92
CA ALA A 133 18.29 7.88 -11.52
C ALA A 133 19.57 8.72 -11.51
N THR A 134 19.92 9.29 -10.35
CA THR A 134 21.07 10.18 -10.23
C THR A 134 22.35 9.40 -10.53
N THR A 135 22.95 9.63 -11.69
CA THR A 135 24.38 9.39 -11.87
C THR A 135 25.07 10.38 -10.94
N GLN A 136 25.76 9.91 -9.90
CA GLN A 136 26.75 10.78 -9.25
C GLN A 136 27.77 11.14 -10.34
N GLN A 137 27.84 12.42 -10.70
CA GLN A 137 29.02 13.01 -11.33
C GLN A 137 29.87 13.64 -10.24
#